data_AF-A0A849PNY9-F1
#
_entry.id   AF-A0A849PNY9-F1
#
_cell.length_a   1.000
_cell.length_b   1.000
_cell.length_c   1.000
_cell.angle_alpha   90.00
_cell.angle_beta   90.00
_cell.angle_gamma   90.00
#
_symmetry.space_group_name_H-M   'P 1'
#
loop_
_entity.id
_entity.type
_entity.pdbx_description
1 polymer ?
#
loop_
_entity_poly.entity_id
_entity_poly.type
_entity_poly.pdbx_seq_one_letter_code
_entity_poly.pdbx_strand_id
1 'polypeptide(L)'
;MHSICAFANDFNDWGGGYIIIGIEDDGGRPVLPPVGVPLAKIDAIQKELLEICHKLRPYYTPLVEPVDFQDKKILIIWAPGGSNRPYKAPEKLSKGSVYIPYIRHYSVTKKASLDEER
;
A
#
# COMPACT_ATOMS: atom_id res chain seq x y z
N MET A 1 3.98 0.41 -2.85
CA MET A 1 3.32 0.25 -4.16
C MET A 1 2.63 -1.10 -4.31
N HIS A 2 3.36 -2.23 -4.36
CA HIS A 2 2.75 -3.54 -4.62
C HIS A 2 1.67 -3.93 -3.60
N SER A 3 1.87 -3.62 -2.31
CA SER A 3 0.83 -3.86 -1.29
C SER A 3 -0.43 -3.02 -1.50
N ILE A 4 -0.32 -1.78 -1.99
CA ILE A 4 -1.49 -0.93 -2.32
C ILE A 4 -2.26 -1.55 -3.49
N CYS A 5 -1.56 -1.98 -4.55
CA CYS A 5 -2.15 -2.69 -5.68
C CYS A 5 -2.87 -3.97 -5.22
N ALA A 6 -2.25 -4.72 -4.31
CA ALA A 6 -2.81 -5.93 -3.75
C ALA A 6 -4.06 -5.70 -2.92
N PHE A 7 -4.07 -4.67 -2.06
CA PHE A 7 -5.26 -4.28 -1.30
C PHE A 7 -6.37 -3.73 -2.20
N ALA A 8 -6.04 -2.98 -3.25
CA ALA A 8 -7.03 -2.50 -4.22
C ALA A 8 -7.72 -3.65 -4.98
N ASN A 9 -7.01 -4.75 -5.19
CA ASN A 9 -7.55 -5.94 -5.85
C ASN A 9 -8.46 -6.78 -4.95
N ASP A 10 -8.25 -6.76 -3.63
CA ASP A 10 -9.14 -7.34 -2.62
C ASP A 10 -9.94 -8.58 -3.09
N PHE A 11 -9.26 -9.63 -3.55
CA PHE A 11 -9.91 -10.72 -4.29
C PHE A 11 -11.04 -11.43 -3.53
N ASN A 12 -11.02 -11.36 -2.19
CA ASN A 12 -12.03 -11.97 -1.35
C ASN A 12 -13.15 -10.98 -0.93
N ASP A 13 -13.12 -9.74 -1.42
CA ASP A 13 -14.02 -8.65 -1.04
C ASP A 13 -14.08 -8.39 0.48
N TRP A 14 -12.92 -8.39 1.14
CA TRP A 14 -12.79 -8.17 2.58
C TRP A 14 -12.70 -6.69 2.98
N GLY A 15 -12.73 -5.77 2.01
CA GLY A 15 -12.65 -4.33 2.23
C GLY A 15 -11.23 -3.76 2.07
N GLY A 16 -10.28 -4.53 1.53
CA GLY A 16 -8.90 -4.09 1.29
C GLY A 16 -8.01 -4.19 2.54
N GLY A 17 -7.33 -3.10 2.93
CA GLY A 17 -6.52 -3.12 4.15
C GLY A 17 -5.73 -1.84 4.45
N TYR A 18 -4.81 -1.95 5.41
CA TYR A 18 -4.07 -0.82 5.96
C TYR A 18 -2.55 -1.02 5.84
N ILE A 19 -1.83 0.08 5.62
CA ILE A 19 -0.38 0.16 5.71
C ILE A 19 -0.06 1.29 6.68
N ILE A 20 0.82 1.05 7.66
CA ILE A 20 1.20 2.04 8.66
C ILE A 20 2.68 2.38 8.44
N ILE A 21 3.00 3.67 8.34
CA ILE A 21 4.38 4.18 8.27
C ILE A 21 4.72 4.85 9.59
N GLY A 22 5.92 4.59 10.11
CA GLY A 22 6.40 5.13 11.38
C GLY A 22 6.36 4.13 12.54
N ILE A 23 6.03 2.87 12.27
CA ILE A 23 6.14 1.76 13.22
C ILE A 23 7.06 0.71 12.60
N GLU A 24 8.07 0.29 13.35
CA GLU A 24 8.99 -0.76 12.94
C GLU A 24 8.35 -2.14 13.17
N ASP A 25 8.64 -3.09 12.27
CA ASP A 25 8.18 -4.48 12.36
C ASP A 25 9.37 -5.39 12.69
N ASP A 26 9.27 -6.09 13.82
CA ASP A 26 10.20 -7.15 14.22
C ASP A 26 9.48 -8.50 14.14
N GLY A 27 9.55 -9.13 12.96
CA GLY A 27 8.98 -10.45 12.72
C GLY A 27 7.46 -10.51 12.90
N GLY A 28 6.73 -9.50 12.44
CA GLY A 28 5.28 -9.40 12.59
C GLY A 28 4.82 -8.81 13.93
N ARG A 29 5.75 -8.32 14.75
CA ARG A 29 5.44 -7.61 15.99
C ARG A 29 5.81 -6.13 15.86
N PRO A 30 4.90 -5.20 16.18
CA PRO A 30 5.24 -3.79 16.18
C PRO A 30 6.22 -3.48 17.33
N VAL A 31 7.30 -2.80 17.01
CA VAL A 31 8.21 -2.25 18.02
C VAL A 31 7.60 -0.97 18.58
N LEU A 32 7.39 -0.93 19.89
CA LEU A 32 6.79 0.19 20.61
C LEU A 32 7.76 0.73 21.68
N PRO A 33 7.77 2.07 21.95
CA PRO A 33 6.98 3.09 21.26
C PRO A 33 7.41 3.25 19.78
N PRO A 34 6.51 3.73 18.91
CA PRO A 34 6.81 3.86 17.48
C PRO A 34 8.00 4.80 17.26
N VAL A 35 8.80 4.54 16.21
CA VAL A 35 9.87 5.46 15.80
C VAL A 35 9.29 6.80 15.32
N GLY A 36 8.08 6.76 14.74
CA GLY A 36 7.38 7.90 14.20
C GLY A 36 7.92 8.40 12.87
N VAL A 37 7.22 9.38 12.31
CA VAL A 37 7.56 10.11 11.09
C VAL A 37 7.79 11.57 11.48
N PRO A 38 8.95 12.17 11.19
CA PRO A 38 9.17 13.59 11.42
C PRO A 38 8.14 14.43 10.69
N LEU A 39 7.56 15.44 11.36
CA LEU A 39 6.50 16.28 10.78
C LEU A 39 6.90 16.90 9.43
N ALA A 40 8.15 17.34 9.31
CA ALA A 40 8.71 17.91 8.08
C ALA A 40 8.75 16.92 6.89
N LYS A 41 8.66 15.61 7.13
CA LYS A 41 8.65 14.57 6.08
C LYS A 41 7.24 14.16 5.62
N ILE A 42 6.19 14.53 6.36
CA ILE A 42 4.82 14.09 6.07
C ILE A 42 4.35 14.54 4.68
N ASP A 43 4.60 15.80 4.31
CA ASP A 43 4.25 16.33 2.98
C ASP A 43 5.02 15.63 1.85
N ALA A 44 6.33 15.40 2.04
CA ALA A 44 7.16 14.71 1.07
C ALA A 44 6.68 13.27 0.82
N ILE A 45 6.37 12.53 1.89
CA ILE A 45 5.85 11.16 1.79
C ILE A 45 4.52 11.11 1.03
N GLN A 46 3.61 12.06 1.30
CA GLN A 46 2.32 12.11 0.60
C GLN A 46 2.47 12.41 -0.90
N LYS A 47 3.40 13.31 -1.27
CA LYS A 47 3.73 13.57 -2.69
C LYS A 47 4.33 12.35 -3.38
N GLU A 48 5.28 11.69 -2.73
CA GLU A 48 5.85 10.43 -3.24
C GLU A 48 4.79 9.34 -3.39
N LEU A 49 3.85 9.26 -2.44
CA LEU A 49 2.75 8.31 -2.49
C LEU A 49 1.79 8.59 -3.66
N LEU A 50 1.49 9.86 -3.96
CA LEU A 50 0.71 10.24 -5.13
C LEU A 50 1.41 9.80 -6.43
N GLU A 51 2.72 10.02 -6.55
CA GLU A 51 3.51 9.56 -7.69
C GLU A 51 3.55 8.03 -7.83
N ILE A 52 3.48 7.30 -6.71
CA ILE A 52 3.31 5.85 -6.71
C ILE A 52 1.91 5.47 -7.21
N CYS A 53 0.87 6.18 -6.80
CA CYS A 53 -0.52 5.93 -7.19
C CYS A 53 -0.75 6.16 -8.70
N HIS A 54 -0.11 7.17 -9.29
CA HIS A 54 -0.12 7.40 -10.75
C HIS A 54 0.47 6.24 -11.56
N LYS A 55 1.27 5.35 -10.92
CA LYS A 55 1.82 4.15 -11.56
C LYS A 55 0.90 2.94 -11.44
N LEU A 56 -0.27 3.04 -10.82
CA LEU A 56 -1.25 1.96 -10.78
C LEU A 56 -2.18 2.04 -11.99
N ARG A 57 -2.59 0.87 -12.52
CA ARG A 57 -3.47 0.76 -13.69
C ARG A 57 -4.61 -0.24 -13.44
N PRO A 58 -5.89 0.17 -13.45
CA PRO A 58 -6.37 1.56 -13.54
C PRO A 58 -5.85 2.46 -12.41
N TYR A 59 -6.03 3.77 -12.55
CA TYR A 59 -5.63 4.71 -11.49
C TYR A 59 -6.36 4.36 -10.18
N TYR A 60 -5.61 4.41 -9.07
CA TYR A 60 -6.11 4.09 -7.74
C TYR A 60 -5.37 4.93 -6.70
N THR A 61 -6.13 5.49 -5.76
CA THR A 61 -5.60 6.25 -4.62
C THR A 61 -6.20 5.75 -3.31
N PRO A 62 -5.36 5.33 -2.34
CA PRO A 62 -5.84 5.05 -0.99
C PRO A 62 -6.16 6.36 -0.23
N LEU A 63 -6.88 6.25 0.89
CA LEU A 63 -7.00 7.32 1.87
C LEU A 63 -5.74 7.36 2.74
N VAL A 64 -5.25 8.55 3.06
CA VAL A 64 -3.99 8.74 3.80
C VAL A 64 -4.22 9.75 4.92
N GLU A 65 -3.85 9.38 6.15
CA GLU A 65 -4.09 10.19 7.34
C GLU A 65 -2.86 10.21 8.26
N PRO A 66 -2.30 11.38 8.57
CA PRO A 66 -1.30 11.54 9.63
C PRO A 66 -1.97 11.50 11.00
N VAL A 67 -1.55 10.58 11.87
CA VAL A 67 -2.14 10.37 13.20
C VAL A 67 -1.09 10.52 14.29
N ASP A 68 -1.47 11.12 15.43
CA ASP A 68 -0.64 11.11 16.64
C ASP A 68 -0.92 9.81 17.42
N PHE A 69 0.11 8.99 17.60
CA PHE A 69 0.04 7.72 18.32
C PHE A 69 1.25 7.60 19.26
N GLN A 70 0.99 7.47 20.57
CA GLN A 70 2.03 7.41 21.61
C GLN A 70 3.07 8.54 21.50
N ASP A 71 2.59 9.79 21.41
CA ASP A 71 3.40 11.01 21.29
C ASP A 71 4.30 11.06 20.04
N LYS A 72 3.97 10.27 19.01
CA LYS A 72 4.67 10.23 17.73
C LYS A 72 3.67 10.37 16.58
N LYS A 73 4.06 11.10 15.54
CA LYS A 73 3.33 11.13 14.27
C LYS A 73 3.55 9.81 13.53
N ILE A 74 2.50 9.17 13.06
CA ILE A 74 2.52 8.05 12.12
C ILE A 74 1.67 8.40 10.89
N LEU A 75 1.79 7.63 9.81
CA LEU A 75 0.93 7.77 8.64
C LEU A 75 0.13 6.47 8.44
N ILE A 76 -1.19 6.57 8.47
CA ILE A 76 -2.09 5.48 8.12
C ILE A 76 -2.45 5.62 6.65
N ILE A 77 -2.22 4.58 5.87
CA ILE A 77 -2.68 4.46 4.48
C ILE A 77 -3.75 3.38 4.47
N TRP A 78 -5.01 3.79 4.31
CA TRP A 78 -6.14 2.90 4.13
C TRP A 78 -6.41 2.68 2.65
N ALA A 79 -6.18 1.47 2.18
CA ALA A 79 -6.38 1.04 0.80
C ALA A 79 -7.62 0.13 0.70
N PRO A 80 -8.82 0.68 0.49
CA PRO A 80 -10.03 -0.12 0.30
C PRO A 80 -10.01 -0.89 -1.02
N GLY A 81 -10.79 -1.96 -1.13
CA GLY A 81 -11.02 -2.66 -2.39
C GLY A 81 -11.54 -1.70 -3.47
N GLY A 82 -10.89 -1.65 -4.63
CA GLY A 82 -11.28 -0.75 -5.71
C GLY A 82 -12.38 -1.33 -6.58
N SER A 83 -13.10 -0.51 -7.33
CA SER A 83 -14.22 -0.94 -8.18
C SER A 83 -13.81 -1.36 -9.60
N ASN A 84 -12.60 -1.01 -10.04
CA ASN A 84 -12.14 -1.20 -11.42
C ASN A 84 -11.08 -2.31 -11.53
N ARG A 85 -11.28 -3.40 -10.78
CA ARG A 85 -10.35 -4.52 -10.73
C ARG A 85 -10.28 -5.25 -12.09
N PRO A 86 -9.14 -5.87 -12.45
CA PRO A 86 -7.92 -5.93 -11.66
C PRO A 86 -7.03 -4.68 -11.84
N TYR A 87 -6.49 -4.21 -10.73
CA TYR A 87 -5.40 -3.24 -10.66
C TYR A 87 -4.06 -3.93 -10.90
N LYS A 88 -3.17 -3.24 -11.60
CA LYS A 88 -1.83 -3.67 -11.95
C LYS A 88 -0.82 -2.62 -11.53
N ALA A 89 0.36 -3.06 -11.10
CA ALA A 89 1.50 -2.21 -10.79
C ALA A 89 2.70 -2.64 -11.64
N PRO A 90 3.65 -1.74 -11.95
CA PRO A 90 4.87 -2.13 -12.62
C PRO A 90 5.69 -3.06 -11.71
N GLU A 91 6.26 -4.11 -12.29
CA GLU A 91 7.12 -5.03 -11.54
C GLU A 91 8.33 -4.31 -10.94
N LYS A 92 8.88 -3.35 -11.69
CA LYS A 92 10.05 -2.54 -11.35
C LYS A 92 9.74 -1.07 -11.64
N LEU A 93 10.40 -0.16 -10.92
CA LEU A 93 10.23 1.29 -11.16
C LEU A 93 10.91 1.79 -12.46
N SER A 94 11.62 0.93 -13.19
CA SER A 94 12.29 1.28 -14.44
C SER A 94 11.29 1.48 -15.59
N LYS A 95 11.67 2.32 -16.56
CA LYS A 95 10.89 2.54 -17.79
C LYS A 95 10.70 1.22 -18.55
N GLY A 96 9.51 1.02 -19.12
CA GLY A 96 9.17 -0.19 -19.88
C GLY A 96 8.87 -1.43 -19.01
N SER A 97 8.74 -1.29 -17.69
CA SER A 97 8.37 -2.41 -16.82
C SER A 97 6.99 -2.99 -17.15
N VAL A 98 6.89 -4.32 -17.07
CA VAL A 98 5.63 -5.05 -17.24
C VAL A 98 4.72 -4.75 -16.06
N TYR A 99 3.44 -4.51 -16.37
CA TYR A 99 2.40 -4.28 -15.37
C TYR A 99 1.71 -5.60 -15.02
N ILE A 100 1.75 -5.96 -13.75
CA ILE A 100 1.27 -7.26 -13.25
C ILE A 100 0.26 -7.00 -12.13
N PRO A 101 -0.83 -7.78 -12.03
CA PRO A 101 -1.69 -7.76 -10.87
C PRO A 101 -0.98 -8.35 -9.65
N TYR A 102 -1.19 -7.70 -8.50
CA TYR A 102 -0.71 -8.17 -7.22
C TYR A 102 -1.90 -8.52 -6.33
N ILE A 103 -1.71 -9.49 -5.46
CA ILE A 103 -2.72 -9.92 -4.50
C ILE A 103 -2.07 -10.13 -3.14
N ARG A 104 -2.90 -10.09 -2.10
CA ARG A 104 -2.44 -10.28 -0.74
C ARG A 104 -3.16 -11.45 -0.11
N HIS A 105 -2.38 -12.39 0.41
CA HIS A 105 -2.86 -13.46 1.27
C HIS A 105 -2.17 -13.30 2.62
N TYR A 106 -2.96 -13.12 3.68
CA TYR A 106 -2.45 -12.87 5.03
C TYR A 106 -1.46 -11.68 5.05
N SER A 107 -0.23 -11.89 5.53
CA SER A 107 0.82 -10.87 5.57
C SER A 107 1.62 -10.72 4.25
N VAL A 108 1.33 -11.54 3.23
CA VAL A 108 2.18 -11.67 2.03
C VAL A 108 1.53 -11.04 0.81
N THR A 109 2.24 -10.11 0.18
CA THR A 109 1.92 -9.58 -1.15
C THR A 109 2.66 -10.40 -2.20
N LYS A 110 1.95 -10.99 -3.16
CA LYS A 110 2.53 -11.77 -4.27
C LYS A 110 1.93 -11.34 -5.61
N LYS A 111 2.58 -11.75 -6.71
CA LYS A 111 1.98 -11.66 -8.05
C LYS A 111 0.75 -12.58 -8.10
N ALA A 112 -0.31 -12.14 -8.78
CA ALA A 112 -1.42 -13.03 -9.06
C ALA A 112 -0.95 -14.20 -9.96
N SER A 113 -1.48 -15.38 -9.71
CA SER A 113 -1.41 -16.50 -10.65
C SER A 113 -2.49 -16.37 -11.72
N LEU A 114 -2.40 -17.17 -12.80
CA LEU A 114 -3.41 -17.19 -13.87
C LEU A 114 -4.82 -17.49 -13.37
N ASP A 115 -4.96 -18.36 -12.36
CA ASP A 115 -6.25 -18.69 -11.76
C ASP A 115 -6.79 -17.53 -10.92
N GLU A 116 -5.90 -16.76 -10.29
CA GLU A 116 -6.23 -15.55 -9.53
C GLU A 116 -6.42 -14.33 -10.44
N GLU A 117 -6.22 -14.44 -11.76
CA GLU A 117 -6.51 -13.36 -12.73
C GLU A 117 -7.87 -13.53 -13.44
N ARG A 118 -8.59 -14.63 -13.16
CA ARG A 118 -9.85 -14.99 -13.82
C ARG A 118 -11.09 -14.36 -13.18
#